data_AF-A0A1H7WQX1-F1
#
_entry.id   AF-A0A1H7WQX1-F1
#
_cell.length_a   1.000
_cell.length_b   1.000
_cell.length_c   1.000
_cell.angle_alpha   90.00
_cell.angle_beta   90.00
_cell.angle_gamma   90.00
#
_symmetry.space_group_name_H-M   'P 1'
#
loop_
_entity.id
_entity.type
_entity.pdbx_description
1 polymer ?
#
loop_
_entity_poly.entity_id
_entity_poly.type
_entity_poly.pdbx_seq_one_letter_code
_entity_poly.pdbx_strand_id
1 'polypeptide(L)'
;MKKLTNKLKYMAGAFLAGALLIIGIMFAAANPEGTLGTIQHTMSKISHFVNGKDNATADGPFAEQETATSDPKISTDSSDAPARMVSDPVNQPVYWGEASRKESLGQPVVKLYNAAGEPVGSATLEQIHDGVKVKISASGLTPGKHGFHVHENAIQGTDFKSAGGHFNPTHKHHGLENPQGSHVGDMPNLVVGADGTVEAETIIQHGTLEKNQPNSVLGRSLIIHAGEDDNVTDPAGNSGDRVAGGNIPE
;
A
#
# COMPACT_ATOMS: atom_id res chain seq x y z
N MET A 1 10.75 43.85 39.65
CA MET A 1 11.84 42.99 39.13
C MET A 1 11.24 41.74 38.50
N LYS A 2 11.55 41.48 37.22
CA LYS A 2 11.21 40.24 36.49
C LYS A 2 12.03 39.05 36.99
N LYS A 3 11.44 37.85 37.00
CA LYS A 3 11.80 36.67 36.15
C LYS A 3 10.88 35.50 36.52
N LEU A 4 9.94 35.13 35.64
CA LEU A 4 10.05 34.09 34.59
C LEU A 4 10.26 32.67 35.16
N THR A 5 9.22 31.83 35.07
CA THR A 5 9.24 30.53 34.37
C THR A 5 7.85 29.87 34.40
N ASN A 6 7.11 30.00 33.29
CA ASN A 6 6.08 29.05 32.85
C ASN A 6 5.68 29.40 31.41
N LYS A 7 6.64 29.25 30.48
CA LYS A 7 6.44 29.56 29.05
C LYS A 7 7.10 28.55 28.09
N LEU A 8 7.27 27.29 28.51
CA LEU A 8 7.92 26.26 27.67
C LEU A 8 6.97 25.15 27.18
N LYS A 9 5.64 25.29 27.32
CA LYS A 9 4.69 24.28 26.83
C LYS A 9 3.73 24.75 25.73
N TYR A 10 3.81 26.02 25.32
CA TYR A 10 2.94 26.59 24.27
C TYR A 10 3.71 27.22 23.09
N MET A 11 4.97 26.85 22.88
CA MET A 11 5.81 27.37 21.79
C MET A 11 6.23 26.30 20.76
N ALA A 12 5.47 25.21 20.64
CA ALA A 12 5.59 24.28 19.51
C ALA A 12 4.47 24.46 18.47
N GLY A 13 3.38 25.15 18.81
CA GLY A 13 2.19 25.29 17.96
C GLY A 13 2.12 26.54 17.08
N ALA A 14 3.17 27.37 17.00
CA ALA A 14 3.10 28.67 16.31
C ALA A 14 4.13 28.85 15.17
N PHE A 15 4.87 27.81 14.79
CA PHE A 15 5.82 27.87 13.67
C PHE A 15 5.43 26.96 12.49
N LEU A 16 4.14 26.55 12.41
CA LEU A 16 3.63 25.63 11.40
C LEU A 16 2.99 26.29 10.17
N ALA A 17 2.83 27.63 10.16
CA ALA A 17 2.14 28.33 9.06
C ALA A 17 3.08 29.04 8.07
N GLY A 18 4.40 29.03 8.29
CA GLY A 18 5.33 29.93 7.58
C GLY A 18 6.05 29.36 6.36
N ALA A 19 6.17 28.03 6.21
CA ALA A 19 7.13 27.45 5.25
C ALA A 19 6.54 27.03 3.89
N LEU A 20 5.21 26.95 3.75
CA LEU A 20 4.57 26.57 2.47
C LEU A 20 4.20 27.76 1.58
N LEU A 21 4.31 28.99 2.09
CA LEU A 21 4.03 30.19 1.30
C LEU A 21 5.14 30.49 0.26
N ILE A 22 6.34 29.90 0.37
CA ILE A 22 7.50 30.32 -0.44
C ILE A 22 7.68 29.50 -1.74
N ILE A 23 7.18 28.26 -1.81
CA ILE A 23 7.40 27.42 -3.00
C ILE A 23 6.40 27.74 -4.13
N GLY A 24 5.14 28.06 -3.78
CA GLY A 24 4.12 28.47 -4.77
C GLY A 24 4.39 29.85 -5.38
N ILE A 25 4.99 30.78 -4.64
CA ILE A 25 5.29 32.13 -5.12
C ILE A 25 6.47 32.13 -6.12
N MET A 26 7.40 31.18 -6.02
CA MET A 26 8.55 31.09 -6.94
C MET A 26 8.17 30.55 -8.33
N PHE A 27 7.16 29.67 -8.41
CA PHE A 27 6.68 29.14 -9.70
C PHE A 27 5.80 30.15 -10.47
N ALA A 28 5.04 30.98 -9.76
CA ALA A 28 4.23 32.05 -10.35
C ALA A 28 5.06 33.25 -10.84
N ALA A 29 6.26 33.48 -10.28
CA ALA A 29 7.14 34.58 -10.68
C ALA A 29 7.90 34.33 -12.00
N ALA A 30 7.88 33.10 -12.54
CA ALA A 30 8.62 32.72 -13.74
C ALA A 30 7.78 32.72 -15.04
N ASN A 31 6.45 32.91 -14.97
CA ASN A 31 5.56 32.91 -16.15
C ASN A 31 4.31 33.80 -15.91
N PRO A 32 4.42 35.13 -16.10
CA PRO A 32 3.34 36.06 -15.74
C PRO A 32 2.12 36.05 -16.68
N GLU A 33 2.14 35.33 -17.81
CA GLU A 33 1.02 35.31 -18.77
C GLU A 33 0.54 33.90 -19.17
N GLY A 34 1.10 32.85 -18.57
CA GLY A 34 0.79 31.47 -18.91
C GLY A 34 -0.01 30.75 -17.84
N THR A 35 -1.28 30.44 -18.15
CA THR A 35 -2.03 29.28 -17.61
C THR A 35 -2.59 29.35 -16.18
N LEU A 36 -3.39 30.37 -15.87
CA LEU A 36 -4.43 30.26 -14.83
C LEU A 36 -5.67 29.46 -15.30
N GLY A 37 -5.74 29.08 -16.58
CA GLY A 37 -6.86 28.34 -17.18
C GLY A 37 -6.69 26.82 -17.29
N THR A 38 -5.57 26.23 -16.83
CA THR A 38 -5.25 24.82 -17.14
C THR A 38 -5.09 23.92 -15.93
N ILE A 39 -5.36 24.41 -14.72
CA ILE A 39 -5.34 23.57 -13.53
C ILE A 39 -6.76 23.02 -13.29
N GLN A 40 -7.11 21.96 -14.01
CA GLN A 40 -8.25 21.11 -13.65
C GLN A 40 -7.84 20.21 -12.49
N HIS A 41 -8.20 20.58 -11.26
CA HIS A 41 -8.15 19.68 -10.11
C HIS A 41 -9.41 18.80 -10.11
N THR A 42 -9.30 17.55 -10.55
CA THR A 42 -10.27 16.51 -10.17
C THR A 42 -9.99 16.10 -8.73
N MET A 43 -10.87 16.46 -7.81
CA MET A 43 -10.85 15.96 -6.42
C MET A 43 -11.13 14.46 -6.43
N SER A 44 -10.09 13.63 -6.48
CA SER A 44 -10.24 12.19 -6.35
C SER A 44 -10.27 11.78 -4.88
N LYS A 45 -11.23 10.92 -4.54
CA LYS A 45 -11.47 10.29 -3.24
C LYS A 45 -10.18 9.98 -2.46
N ILE A 46 -10.01 10.66 -1.33
CA ILE A 46 -8.97 10.37 -0.34
C ILE A 46 -9.43 9.14 0.47
N SER A 47 -8.78 8.00 0.30
CA SER A 47 -9.01 6.81 1.14
C SER A 47 -7.78 6.55 2.01
N HIS A 48 -7.90 6.69 3.33
CA HIS A 48 -6.80 6.44 4.26
C HIS A 48 -7.13 5.21 5.12
N PHE A 49 -6.17 4.30 5.27
CA PHE A 49 -6.29 3.14 6.16
C PHE A 49 -5.48 3.39 7.44
N VAL A 50 -6.10 3.18 8.60
CA VAL A 50 -5.43 3.26 9.92
C VAL A 50 -5.51 1.87 10.55
N ASN A 51 -4.36 1.23 10.78
CA ASN A 51 -4.28 -0.13 11.34
C ASN A 51 -5.15 -1.16 10.58
N GLY A 52 -5.13 -1.12 9.25
CA GLY A 52 -5.91 -2.03 8.40
C GLY A 52 -7.41 -1.68 8.26
N LYS A 53 -7.90 -0.63 8.92
CA LYS A 53 -9.30 -0.20 8.83
C LYS A 53 -9.46 0.96 7.84
N ASP A 54 -10.38 0.83 6.88
CA ASP A 54 -10.74 1.88 5.93
C ASP A 54 -11.46 3.02 6.66
N ASN A 55 -10.95 4.25 6.55
CA ASN A 55 -11.58 5.46 7.08
C ASN A 55 -11.91 6.46 5.96
N ALA A 56 -12.21 6.00 4.73
CA ALA A 56 -12.67 6.87 3.66
C ALA A 56 -13.96 7.62 4.04
N THR A 57 -14.03 8.91 3.76
CA THR A 57 -15.27 9.69 3.84
C THR A 57 -16.18 9.43 2.63
N ALA A 58 -17.48 9.64 2.81
CA ALA A 58 -18.47 9.57 1.72
C ALA A 58 -18.34 10.76 0.76
N ASP A 59 -18.78 10.60 -0.49
CA ASP A 59 -18.76 11.68 -1.49
C ASP A 59 -19.57 12.89 -0.99
N GLY A 60 -18.96 14.07 -0.99
CA GLY A 60 -19.66 15.33 -0.73
C GLY A 60 -20.50 15.75 -1.95
N PRO A 61 -21.68 16.38 -1.75
CA PRO A 61 -22.50 16.82 -2.88
C PRO A 61 -21.76 17.88 -3.72
N PHE A 62 -21.81 17.74 -5.04
CA PHE A 62 -21.34 18.76 -5.96
C PHE A 62 -22.24 20.00 -5.86
N ALA A 63 -21.65 21.17 -5.58
CA ALA A 63 -22.31 22.45 -5.74
C ALA A 63 -21.76 23.14 -7.01
N GLU A 64 -22.67 23.47 -7.92
CA GLU A 64 -22.42 24.23 -9.14
C GLU A 64 -22.05 25.70 -8.87
N GLN A 65 -21.28 26.27 -9.80
CA GLN A 65 -21.04 27.70 -10.06
C GLN A 65 -20.21 28.52 -9.06
N GLU A 66 -18.93 28.68 -9.44
CA GLU A 66 -18.15 29.94 -9.45
C GLU A 66 -18.58 31.07 -8.49
N THR A 67 -18.05 31.11 -7.27
CA THR A 67 -17.46 32.30 -6.61
C THR A 67 -16.98 31.95 -5.20
N ALA A 68 -15.76 32.36 -4.85
CA ALA A 68 -15.18 32.16 -3.53
C ALA A 68 -15.59 33.29 -2.56
N THR A 69 -16.11 32.96 -1.38
CA THR A 69 -16.00 33.81 -0.18
C THR A 69 -15.81 32.95 1.08
N SER A 70 -15.13 33.53 2.08
CA SER A 70 -14.55 32.91 3.27
C SER A 70 -15.37 33.10 4.57
N ASP A 71 -15.67 31.97 5.24
CA ASP A 71 -15.72 31.72 6.71
C ASP A 71 -16.68 32.50 7.66
N PRO A 72 -16.97 32.05 8.93
CA PRO A 72 -16.71 30.75 9.59
C PRO A 72 -17.89 30.21 10.46
N LYS A 73 -17.87 28.90 10.78
CA LYS A 73 -18.18 28.43 12.15
C LYS A 73 -17.35 27.20 12.49
N ILE A 74 -16.39 27.44 13.39
CA ILE A 74 -15.29 26.58 13.83
C ILE A 74 -15.78 25.40 14.67
N SER A 75 -15.17 24.23 14.46
CA SER A 75 -14.73 23.35 15.56
C SER A 75 -13.55 22.51 15.08
N THR A 76 -12.34 23.00 15.40
CA THR A 76 -11.00 22.38 15.35
C THR A 76 -10.53 21.95 13.96
N ASP A 77 -9.92 22.83 13.16
CA ASP A 77 -8.53 23.34 13.25
C ASP A 77 -7.48 22.24 13.03
N SER A 78 -6.52 22.51 12.13
CA SER A 78 -5.31 21.73 11.80
C SER A 78 -5.48 20.62 10.73
N SER A 79 -5.31 20.93 9.44
CA SER A 79 -4.05 20.98 8.68
C SER A 79 -3.79 19.69 7.89
N ASP A 80 -3.71 19.83 6.56
CA ASP A 80 -3.09 18.81 5.69
C ASP A 80 -1.59 18.77 6.02
N ALA A 81 -1.26 18.07 7.10
CA ALA A 81 0.09 17.64 7.36
C ALA A 81 0.36 16.42 6.45
N PRO A 82 1.39 16.42 5.59
CA PRO A 82 1.77 15.22 4.87
C PRO A 82 1.94 14.08 5.89
N ALA A 83 1.50 12.85 5.61
CA ALA A 83 1.51 11.76 6.59
C ALA A 83 2.87 11.57 7.30
N ARG A 84 3.97 11.97 6.65
CA ARG A 84 5.33 12.07 7.24
C ARG A 84 5.41 12.97 8.48
N MET A 85 4.71 14.10 8.52
CA MET A 85 4.65 15.00 9.68
C MET A 85 3.83 14.42 10.85
N VAL A 86 2.99 13.41 10.60
CA VAL A 86 2.19 12.71 11.63
C VAL A 86 2.86 11.40 12.06
N SER A 87 3.64 10.75 11.18
CA SER A 87 4.36 9.50 11.47
C SER A 87 5.59 9.67 12.35
N ASP A 88 6.36 10.75 12.14
CA ASP A 88 7.63 10.98 12.85
C ASP A 88 7.45 11.11 14.37
N PRO A 89 6.39 11.75 14.90
CA PRO A 89 6.13 11.80 16.34
C PRO A 89 5.66 10.47 16.95
N VAL A 90 5.08 9.55 16.16
CA VAL A 90 4.52 8.26 16.64
C VAL A 90 5.35 7.04 16.24
N ASN A 91 6.47 7.25 15.54
CA ASN A 91 7.39 6.22 15.05
C ASN A 91 6.68 5.08 14.30
N GLN A 92 5.69 5.40 13.48
CA GLN A 92 4.97 4.44 12.64
C GLN A 92 5.46 4.55 11.19
N PRO A 93 5.73 3.43 10.49
CA PRO A 93 6.10 3.50 9.08
C PRO A 93 4.91 3.97 8.22
N VAL A 94 5.23 4.75 7.19
CA VAL A 94 4.30 5.17 6.12
C VAL A 94 4.66 4.41 4.86
N TYR A 95 3.68 3.72 4.27
CA TYR A 95 3.84 3.01 3.00
C TYR A 95 3.04 3.72 1.91
N TRP A 96 3.64 3.86 0.73
CA TRP A 96 3.03 4.50 -0.43
C TRP A 96 2.90 3.50 -1.59
N GLY A 97 1.67 3.29 -2.04
CA GLY A 97 1.43 2.53 -3.27
C GLY A 97 1.30 3.46 -4.45
N GLU A 98 2.35 3.69 -5.24
CA GLU A 98 2.32 4.59 -6.40
C GLU A 98 1.18 4.27 -7.38
N ALA A 99 1.01 2.99 -7.71
CA ALA A 99 -0.05 2.51 -8.60
C ALA A 99 -1.47 2.76 -8.06
N SER A 100 -1.61 2.89 -6.74
CA SER A 100 -2.91 3.04 -6.06
C SER A 100 -3.16 4.45 -5.50
N ARG A 101 -2.13 5.31 -5.47
CA ARG A 101 -2.10 6.61 -4.77
C ARG A 101 -2.68 6.55 -3.35
N LYS A 102 -2.31 5.52 -2.58
CA LYS A 102 -2.78 5.30 -1.21
C LYS A 102 -1.62 5.29 -0.23
N GLU A 103 -1.83 5.94 0.90
CA GLU A 103 -0.96 5.90 2.07
C GLU A 103 -1.50 4.87 3.07
N SER A 104 -0.63 4.01 3.58
CA SER A 104 -0.93 3.13 4.72
C SER A 104 -0.05 3.52 5.91
N LEU A 105 -0.68 3.73 7.06
CA LEU A 105 0.00 4.02 8.33
C LEU A 105 0.09 2.72 9.15
N GLY A 106 1.31 2.33 9.51
CA GLY A 106 1.59 1.20 10.41
C GLY A 106 1.84 -0.14 9.70
N GLN A 107 0.89 -0.63 8.89
CA GLN A 107 1.00 -1.90 8.15
C GLN A 107 0.70 -1.69 6.66
N PRO A 108 1.51 -2.24 5.73
CA PRO A 108 1.18 -2.23 4.31
C PRO A 108 -0.14 -2.95 4.03
N VAL A 109 -1.02 -2.32 3.24
CA VAL A 109 -2.23 -2.94 2.71
C VAL A 109 -2.09 -3.14 1.21
N VAL A 110 -2.24 -4.37 0.75
CA VAL A 110 -2.24 -4.77 -0.65
C VAL A 110 -3.68 -4.99 -1.09
N LYS A 111 -4.17 -4.21 -2.03
CA LYS A 111 -5.46 -4.47 -2.69
C LYS A 111 -5.27 -5.49 -3.79
N LEU A 112 -6.14 -6.49 -3.84
CA LEU A 112 -6.08 -7.57 -4.81
C LEU A 112 -7.14 -7.34 -5.89
N TYR A 113 -6.74 -7.53 -7.15
CA TYR A 113 -7.59 -7.42 -8.32
C TYR A 113 -7.49 -8.68 -9.17
N ASN A 114 -8.58 -9.04 -9.85
CA ASN A 114 -8.56 -10.13 -10.84
C ASN A 114 -8.09 -9.62 -12.22
N ALA A 115 -8.01 -10.52 -13.21
CA ALA A 115 -7.61 -10.18 -14.58
C ALA A 115 -8.56 -9.20 -15.30
N ALA A 116 -9.80 -9.04 -14.81
CA ALA A 116 -10.76 -8.04 -15.30
C ALA A 116 -10.56 -6.65 -14.64
N GLY A 117 -9.63 -6.53 -13.67
CA GLY A 117 -9.39 -5.31 -12.92
C GLY A 117 -10.39 -5.07 -11.79
N GLU A 118 -11.20 -6.07 -11.43
CA GLU A 118 -12.19 -5.98 -10.37
C GLU A 118 -11.55 -6.28 -9.01
N PRO A 119 -11.90 -5.54 -7.95
CA PRO A 119 -11.39 -5.81 -6.61
C PRO A 119 -11.93 -7.13 -6.09
N VAL A 120 -11.03 -8.01 -5.68
CA VAL A 120 -11.37 -9.35 -5.15
C VAL A 120 -11.02 -9.53 -3.67
N GLY A 121 -10.27 -8.60 -3.09
CA GLY A 121 -9.90 -8.67 -1.68
C GLY A 121 -8.71 -7.78 -1.31
N SER A 122 -8.06 -8.13 -0.20
CA SER A 122 -6.86 -7.46 0.26
C SER A 122 -6.00 -8.34 1.15
N ALA A 123 -4.73 -7.99 1.28
CA ALA A 123 -3.82 -8.54 2.27
C ALA A 123 -3.17 -7.43 3.10
N THR A 124 -2.91 -7.70 4.38
CA THR A 124 -2.11 -6.83 5.27
C THR A 124 -0.79 -7.51 5.60
N LEU A 125 0.30 -6.74 5.60
CA LEU A 125 1.63 -7.23 5.92
C LEU A 125 2.08 -6.71 7.28
N GLU A 126 2.76 -7.54 8.05
CA GLU A 126 3.31 -7.17 9.36
C GLU A 126 4.72 -7.74 9.50
N GLN A 127 5.69 -6.87 9.82
CA GLN A 127 7.05 -7.30 10.10
C GLN A 127 7.07 -8.15 11.37
N ILE A 128 7.64 -9.35 11.30
CA ILE A 128 7.91 -10.20 12.46
C ILE A 128 9.42 -10.48 12.56
N HIS A 129 9.86 -11.22 13.59
CA HIS A 129 11.28 -11.45 13.86
C HIS A 129 12.04 -12.10 12.68
N ASP A 130 11.47 -13.14 12.05
CA ASP A 130 12.06 -13.82 10.89
C ASP A 130 11.00 -14.01 9.80
N GLY A 131 10.72 -12.94 9.07
CA GLY A 131 9.80 -12.93 7.95
C GLY A 131 8.76 -11.80 8.02
N VAL A 132 7.78 -11.89 7.13
CA VAL A 132 6.65 -10.97 7.08
C VAL A 132 5.36 -11.78 7.18
N LYS A 133 4.55 -11.50 8.21
CA LYS A 133 3.22 -12.07 8.34
C LYS A 133 2.30 -11.45 7.31
N VAL A 134 1.53 -12.28 6.61
CA VAL A 134 0.52 -11.89 5.64
C VAL A 134 -0.82 -12.39 6.13
N LYS A 135 -1.78 -11.47 6.31
CA LYS A 135 -3.19 -11.82 6.51
C LYS A 135 -3.95 -11.44 5.26
N ILE A 136 -4.64 -12.39 4.65
CA ILE A 136 -5.34 -12.21 3.38
C ILE A 136 -6.81 -12.56 3.52
N SER A 137 -7.66 -11.74 2.90
CA SER A 137 -9.08 -12.02 2.68
C SER A 137 -9.40 -11.76 1.22
N ALA A 138 -9.93 -12.76 0.52
CA ALA A 138 -10.29 -12.67 -0.89
C ALA A 138 -11.56 -13.46 -1.22
N SER A 139 -12.20 -13.10 -2.32
CA SER A 139 -13.47 -13.66 -2.79
C SER A 139 -13.51 -13.73 -4.31
N GLY A 140 -14.47 -14.48 -4.87
CA GLY A 140 -14.61 -14.64 -6.32
C GLY A 140 -13.54 -15.55 -6.92
N LEU A 141 -12.92 -16.40 -6.10
CA LEU A 141 -11.99 -17.43 -6.54
C LEU A 141 -12.73 -18.76 -6.74
N THR A 142 -12.16 -19.66 -7.55
CA THR A 142 -12.70 -21.02 -7.65
C THR A 142 -12.48 -21.79 -6.35
N PRO A 143 -13.40 -22.67 -5.92
CA PRO A 143 -13.17 -23.52 -4.76
C PRO A 143 -11.97 -24.45 -4.94
N GLY A 144 -11.15 -24.63 -3.89
CA GLY A 144 -9.99 -25.52 -3.94
C GLY A 144 -8.71 -24.84 -3.44
N LYS A 145 -7.57 -25.46 -3.73
CA LYS A 145 -6.26 -24.95 -3.36
C LYS A 145 -5.69 -24.06 -4.47
N HIS A 146 -5.04 -22.98 -4.06
CA HIS A 146 -4.45 -22.00 -4.95
C HIS A 146 -3.02 -21.63 -4.50
N GLY A 147 -2.06 -21.73 -5.42
CA GLY A 147 -0.71 -21.23 -5.20
C GLY A 147 -0.71 -19.73 -4.89
N PHE A 148 0.13 -19.30 -3.96
CA PHE A 148 0.16 -17.93 -3.48
C PHE A 148 1.60 -17.48 -3.26
N HIS A 149 2.04 -16.48 -4.03
CA HIS A 149 3.45 -16.14 -4.13
C HIS A 149 3.70 -14.64 -4.08
N VAL A 150 4.86 -14.26 -3.54
CA VAL A 150 5.46 -12.94 -3.82
C VAL A 150 6.23 -13.04 -5.13
N HIS A 151 5.92 -12.16 -6.08
CA HIS A 151 6.64 -12.04 -7.35
C HIS A 151 7.67 -10.91 -7.31
N GLU A 152 8.70 -10.99 -8.15
CA GLU A 152 9.88 -10.13 -8.07
C GLU A 152 9.63 -8.65 -8.46
N ASN A 153 8.57 -8.35 -9.22
CA ASN A 153 8.26 -7.01 -9.69
C ASN A 153 6.83 -6.59 -9.32
N ALA A 154 6.56 -5.29 -9.40
CA ALA A 154 5.20 -4.75 -9.42
C ALA A 154 4.42 -5.18 -10.69
N ILE A 155 3.13 -5.39 -10.52
CA ILE A 155 2.15 -5.59 -11.59
C ILE A 155 1.90 -4.26 -12.31
N GLN A 156 1.95 -4.31 -13.63
CA GLN A 156 1.66 -3.27 -14.60
C GLN A 156 0.59 -3.84 -15.54
N GLY A 157 -0.64 -3.31 -15.47
CA GLY A 157 -1.79 -3.86 -16.20
C GLY A 157 -2.49 -5.00 -15.44
N THR A 158 -3.34 -5.77 -16.14
CA THR A 158 -4.19 -6.81 -15.51
C THR A 158 -3.84 -8.24 -15.92
N ASP A 159 -2.85 -8.44 -16.79
CA ASP A 159 -2.40 -9.78 -17.20
C ASP A 159 -1.37 -10.40 -16.24
N PHE A 160 -0.96 -9.63 -15.22
CA PHE A 160 0.02 -9.98 -14.19
C PHE A 160 1.42 -10.36 -14.70
N LYS A 161 1.70 -10.29 -15.99
CA LYS A 161 2.97 -10.81 -16.56
C LYS A 161 4.17 -9.98 -16.13
N SER A 162 3.99 -8.67 -15.99
CA SER A 162 5.06 -7.76 -15.58
C SER A 162 5.63 -8.09 -14.20
N ALA A 163 4.88 -8.83 -13.35
CA ALA A 163 5.33 -9.25 -12.03
C ALA A 163 6.59 -10.14 -12.09
N GLY A 164 6.93 -10.72 -13.23
CA GLY A 164 8.12 -11.57 -13.37
C GLY A 164 7.95 -12.94 -12.71
N GLY A 165 9.05 -13.57 -12.33
CA GLY A 165 9.08 -14.84 -11.59
C GLY A 165 8.77 -14.68 -10.09
N HIS A 166 8.88 -15.78 -9.33
CA HIS A 166 8.80 -15.72 -7.88
C HIS A 166 9.98 -14.91 -7.33
N PHE A 167 9.76 -14.20 -6.24
CA PHE A 167 10.83 -13.44 -5.59
C PHE A 167 11.87 -14.40 -4.98
N ASN A 168 13.06 -14.44 -5.59
CA ASN A 168 14.12 -15.40 -5.26
C ASN A 168 15.51 -14.73 -5.16
N PRO A 169 15.75 -13.90 -4.12
CA PRO A 169 17.04 -13.23 -3.93
C PRO A 169 18.17 -14.19 -3.52
N THR A 170 17.85 -15.44 -3.15
CA THR A 170 18.79 -16.46 -2.68
C THR A 170 19.13 -17.51 -3.74
N HIS A 171 18.54 -17.42 -4.94
CA HIS A 171 18.75 -18.34 -6.06
C HIS A 171 18.53 -19.82 -5.70
N LYS A 172 17.52 -20.09 -4.87
CA LYS A 172 17.08 -21.43 -4.52
C LYS A 172 16.12 -22.01 -5.56
N HIS A 173 15.84 -23.31 -5.47
CA HIS A 173 14.76 -23.94 -6.23
C HIS A 173 13.39 -23.60 -5.64
N HIS A 174 12.33 -23.78 -6.43
CA HIS A 174 10.95 -23.64 -5.98
C HIS A 174 10.59 -24.68 -4.92
N GLY A 175 9.72 -24.28 -3.99
CA GLY A 175 8.88 -25.20 -3.23
C GLY A 175 9.30 -25.39 -1.78
N LEU A 176 8.31 -25.32 -0.88
CA LEU A 176 8.49 -25.51 0.57
C LEU A 176 8.85 -26.95 0.95
N GLU A 177 8.52 -27.91 0.10
CA GLU A 177 8.82 -29.34 0.29
C GLU A 177 10.03 -29.79 -0.52
N ASN A 178 10.64 -28.91 -1.32
CA ASN A 178 11.86 -29.18 -2.05
C ASN A 178 13.09 -29.04 -1.12
N PRO A 179 13.93 -30.09 -0.97
CA PRO A 179 15.16 -30.01 -0.15
C PRO A 179 16.16 -28.93 -0.59
N GLN A 180 16.10 -28.51 -1.86
CA GLN A 180 16.95 -27.45 -2.42
C GLN A 180 16.24 -26.07 -2.43
N GLY A 181 15.01 -26.01 -1.92
CA GLY A 181 14.19 -24.81 -1.85
C GLY A 181 14.27 -24.06 -0.52
N SER A 182 13.35 -23.12 -0.27
CA SER A 182 12.36 -22.55 -1.19
C SER A 182 12.80 -21.18 -1.72
N HIS A 183 12.08 -20.61 -2.69
CA HIS A 183 12.17 -19.18 -2.93
C HIS A 183 11.68 -18.40 -1.70
N VAL A 184 12.13 -17.15 -1.55
CA VAL A 184 11.60 -16.25 -0.50
C VAL A 184 10.12 -15.94 -0.73
N GLY A 185 9.70 -15.88 -1.99
CA GLY A 185 8.31 -15.62 -2.35
C GLY A 185 7.36 -16.82 -2.22
N ASP A 186 7.85 -18.02 -1.92
CA ASP A 186 7.02 -19.21 -1.80
C ASP A 186 6.24 -19.20 -0.46
N MET A 187 4.93 -19.44 -0.53
CA MET A 187 4.07 -19.55 0.66
C MET A 187 3.14 -20.77 0.50
N PRO A 188 2.58 -21.30 1.60
CA PRO A 188 1.56 -22.34 1.54
C PRO A 188 0.37 -21.95 0.66
N ASN A 189 -0.22 -22.95 0.02
CA ASN A 189 -1.46 -22.79 -0.74
C ASN A 189 -2.57 -22.12 0.10
N LEU A 190 -3.32 -21.23 -0.54
CA LEU A 190 -4.61 -20.77 -0.03
C LEU A 190 -5.65 -21.88 -0.21
N VAL A 191 -6.57 -22.01 0.75
CA VAL A 191 -7.68 -22.96 0.66
C VAL A 191 -8.98 -22.17 0.53
N VAL A 192 -9.51 -22.11 -0.67
CA VAL A 192 -10.74 -21.39 -1.01
C VAL A 192 -11.95 -22.29 -0.74
N GLY A 193 -12.90 -21.76 0.02
CA GLY A 193 -14.15 -22.42 0.37
C GLY A 193 -15.08 -22.63 -0.84
N ALA A 194 -16.14 -23.41 -0.63
CA ALA A 194 -17.14 -23.69 -1.67
C ALA A 194 -17.90 -22.44 -2.14
N ASP A 195 -17.91 -21.38 -1.33
CA ASP A 195 -18.50 -20.07 -1.64
C ASP A 195 -17.54 -19.14 -2.42
N GLY A 196 -16.33 -19.63 -2.75
CA GLY A 196 -15.32 -18.87 -3.48
C GLY A 196 -14.58 -17.85 -2.63
N THR A 197 -14.64 -17.97 -1.30
CA THR A 197 -13.96 -17.07 -0.35
C THR A 197 -12.77 -17.74 0.34
N VAL A 198 -11.81 -16.93 0.79
CA VAL A 198 -10.68 -17.36 1.62
C VAL A 198 -10.33 -16.29 2.64
N GLU A 199 -10.09 -16.73 3.88
CA GLU A 199 -9.39 -15.98 4.91
C GLU A 199 -8.22 -16.82 5.40
N ALA A 200 -7.01 -16.29 5.33
CA ALA A 200 -5.81 -17.02 5.71
C ALA A 200 -4.76 -16.11 6.36
N GLU A 201 -3.91 -16.71 7.19
CA GLU A 201 -2.70 -16.10 7.72
C GLU A 201 -1.51 -16.99 7.32
N THR A 202 -0.46 -16.37 6.78
CA THR A 202 0.77 -17.04 6.37
C THR A 202 1.99 -16.17 6.64
N ILE A 203 3.19 -16.69 6.39
CA ILE A 203 4.46 -16.00 6.60
C ILE A 203 5.29 -16.09 5.32
N ILE A 204 5.75 -14.94 4.84
CA ILE A 204 6.84 -14.85 3.86
C ILE A 204 8.13 -15.10 4.64
N GLN A 205 8.64 -16.33 4.58
CA GLN A 205 9.82 -16.73 5.33
C GLN A 205 11.06 -15.99 4.82
N HIS A 206 11.87 -15.48 5.75
CA HIS A 206 13.08 -14.70 5.44
C HIS A 206 12.85 -13.44 4.61
N GLY A 207 11.60 -12.99 4.42
CA GLY A 207 11.29 -11.68 3.83
C GLY A 207 11.38 -10.54 4.86
N THR A 208 11.47 -9.30 4.39
CA THR A 208 11.43 -8.11 5.25
C THR A 208 10.62 -6.96 4.64
N LEU A 209 10.06 -6.10 5.48
CA LEU A 209 9.47 -4.80 5.13
C LEU A 209 10.47 -3.65 5.30
N GLU A 210 11.75 -3.94 5.51
CA GLU A 210 12.80 -2.94 5.51
C GLU A 210 13.17 -2.52 4.08
N LYS A 211 13.26 -1.21 3.84
CA LYS A 211 13.71 -0.68 2.54
C LYS A 211 15.17 -1.03 2.28
N ASN A 212 15.52 -1.20 1.01
CA ASN A 212 16.89 -1.44 0.53
C ASN A 212 17.55 -2.75 1.02
N GLN A 213 16.79 -3.66 1.63
CA GLN A 213 17.29 -4.99 1.94
C GLN A 213 17.14 -5.92 0.73
N PRO A 214 18.09 -6.85 0.47
CA PRO A 214 18.02 -7.78 -0.66
C PRO A 214 16.76 -8.66 -0.66
N ASN A 215 16.28 -9.01 0.53
CA ASN A 215 15.09 -9.81 0.81
C ASN A 215 13.85 -8.95 1.14
N SER A 216 13.89 -7.64 0.88
CA SER A 216 12.73 -6.77 1.07
C SER A 216 11.58 -7.24 0.19
N VAL A 217 10.33 -7.14 0.66
CA VAL A 217 9.14 -7.43 -0.15
C VAL A 217 8.40 -6.16 -0.60
N LEU A 218 8.86 -4.99 -0.18
CA LEU A 218 8.31 -3.72 -0.62
C LEU A 218 8.51 -3.56 -2.15
N GLY A 219 7.53 -2.95 -2.83
CA GLY A 219 7.57 -2.68 -4.28
C GLY A 219 7.31 -3.89 -5.19
N ARG A 220 7.13 -5.07 -4.59
CA ARG A 220 6.85 -6.33 -5.28
C ARG A 220 5.35 -6.55 -5.41
N SER A 221 4.94 -7.75 -5.78
CA SER A 221 3.52 -8.10 -5.88
C SER A 221 3.19 -9.42 -5.20
N LEU A 222 1.95 -9.52 -4.73
CA LEU A 222 1.32 -10.77 -4.33
C LEU A 222 0.51 -11.29 -5.51
N ILE A 223 0.62 -12.59 -5.81
CA ILE A 223 -0.12 -13.27 -6.87
C ILE A 223 -0.80 -14.52 -6.31
N ILE A 224 -2.08 -14.68 -6.64
CA ILE A 224 -2.85 -15.91 -6.48
C ILE A 224 -2.93 -16.59 -7.84
N HIS A 225 -2.60 -17.88 -7.87
CA HIS A 225 -2.61 -18.71 -9.07
C HIS A 225 -3.93 -19.47 -9.24
N ALA A 226 -4.17 -20.02 -10.44
CA ALA A 226 -5.40 -20.71 -10.81
C ALA A 226 -5.56 -22.09 -10.15
N GLY A 227 -4.46 -22.77 -9.85
CA GLY A 227 -4.43 -24.11 -9.30
C GLY A 227 -3.51 -24.24 -8.09
N GLU A 228 -3.47 -25.46 -7.54
CA GLU A 228 -2.62 -25.84 -6.41
C GLU A 228 -1.14 -25.80 -6.79
N ASP A 229 -0.32 -25.24 -5.90
CA ASP A 229 1.12 -25.39 -5.91
C ASP A 229 1.51 -26.77 -5.35
N ASP A 230 2.28 -27.55 -6.11
CA ASP A 230 2.75 -28.88 -5.70
C ASP A 230 3.92 -28.86 -4.69
N ASN A 231 4.41 -27.67 -4.32
CA ASN A 231 5.47 -27.38 -3.37
C ASN A 231 6.84 -27.97 -3.71
N VAL A 232 7.08 -28.43 -4.94
CA VAL A 232 8.34 -29.08 -5.34
C VAL A 232 8.84 -28.67 -6.72
N THR A 233 7.95 -28.55 -7.72
CA THR A 233 8.35 -28.46 -9.13
C THR A 233 8.82 -27.05 -9.50
N ASP A 234 10.01 -26.94 -10.08
CA ASP A 234 10.46 -25.69 -10.67
C ASP A 234 9.67 -25.31 -11.94
N PRO A 235 9.51 -24.00 -12.23
CA PRO A 235 9.93 -22.86 -11.42
C PRO A 235 8.83 -22.34 -10.48
N ALA A 236 7.63 -22.92 -10.48
CA ALA A 236 6.43 -22.32 -9.90
C ALA A 236 5.37 -23.34 -9.42
N GLY A 237 5.79 -24.56 -9.11
CA GLY A 237 4.97 -25.58 -8.47
C GLY A 237 3.76 -26.05 -9.27
N ASN A 238 3.79 -25.91 -10.60
CA ASN A 238 2.65 -26.22 -11.48
C ASN A 238 1.33 -25.50 -11.11
N SER A 239 1.42 -24.35 -10.43
CA SER A 239 0.26 -23.58 -9.93
C SER A 239 -0.65 -23.01 -11.03
N GLY A 240 -0.22 -23.03 -12.29
CA GLY A 240 -1.00 -22.54 -13.43
C GLY A 240 -1.04 -21.01 -13.54
N ASP A 241 -2.09 -20.51 -14.22
CA ASP A 241 -2.24 -19.08 -14.57
C ASP A 241 -2.34 -18.17 -13.34
N ARG A 242 -2.03 -16.88 -13.51
CA ARG A 242 -2.18 -15.85 -12.47
C ARG A 242 -3.61 -15.31 -12.53
N VAL A 243 -4.40 -15.49 -11.48
CA VAL A 243 -5.85 -15.15 -11.50
C VAL A 243 -6.18 -13.89 -10.73
N ALA A 244 -5.39 -13.57 -9.71
CA ALA A 244 -5.54 -12.33 -8.95
C ALA A 244 -4.19 -11.87 -8.39
N GLY A 245 -4.07 -10.58 -8.11
CA GLY A 245 -2.85 -10.05 -7.52
C GLY A 245 -2.93 -8.58 -7.14
N GLY A 246 -1.90 -8.11 -6.44
CA GLY A 246 -1.81 -6.73 -5.99
C GLY A 246 -0.38 -6.33 -5.65
N ASN A 247 -0.09 -5.04 -5.78
CA ASN A 247 1.24 -4.49 -5.51
C ASN A 247 1.44 -4.20 -4.03
N ILE A 248 2.59 -4.63 -3.51
CA ILE A 248 3.08 -4.30 -2.17
C ILE A 248 3.58 -2.86 -2.23
N PRO A 249 3.03 -1.94 -1.42
CA PRO A 249 3.46 -0.55 -1.41
C PRO A 249 4.90 -0.41 -0.88
N GLU A 250 5.56 0.71 -1.20
CA GLU A 250 6.92 1.03 -0.73
C GLU A 250 6.92 2.09 0.36
#